data_AF-A0A7Y6WVL1-F1
#
_entry.id   AF-A0A7Y6WVL1-F1
#
_cell.length_a   1.000
_cell.length_b   1.000
_cell.length_c   1.000
_cell.angle_alpha   90.00
_cell.angle_beta   90.00
_cell.angle_gamma   90.00
#
_symmetry.space_group_name_H-M   'P 1'
#
loop_
_entity.id
_entity.type
_entity.pdbx_description
1 polymer ?
#
loop_
_entity_poly.entity_id
_entity_poly.type
_entity_poly.pdbx_seq_one_letter_code
_entity_poly.pdbx_strand_id
1 'polypeptide(L)'
;MFIRPSAFMFIAIAGLLGCRGSASKWPEDPEAVPMGGQAPAAAPNAVAAEASTSTVESARLDSAKALAGTWTCTGSVHGPGGASPSEVTLEVRPDLDKAWLRTDFVVLSGEYKYKFTSYRTFDAASSTWVNVIVDNLGGHARASSTDGITWLGESSGPMGEMKIRDTEHVVSPGMMNMRGQYSLDGRTWNTGYDLSCKK
;
A
#
# COMPACT_ATOMS: atom_id res chain seq x y z
N MET A 1 -35.09 20.94 24.48
CA MET A 1 -34.10 20.63 23.43
C MET A 1 -33.19 19.55 24.00
N PHE A 2 -33.49 18.28 23.70
CA PHE A 2 -32.85 17.12 24.34
C PHE A 2 -31.70 16.61 23.47
N ILE A 3 -30.52 16.50 24.07
CA ILE A 3 -29.30 15.92 23.49
C ILE A 3 -29.41 14.39 23.61
N ARG A 4 -29.29 13.67 22.49
CA ARG A 4 -29.09 12.21 22.46
C ARG A 4 -27.62 11.91 22.17
N PRO A 5 -26.89 11.19 23.04
CA PRO A 5 -25.62 10.61 22.68
C PRO A 5 -25.85 9.19 22.13
N SER A 6 -25.46 8.95 20.88
CA SER A 6 -25.37 7.59 20.32
C SER A 6 -23.91 7.16 20.39
N ALA A 7 -23.56 6.44 21.46
CA ALA A 7 -22.35 5.67 21.55
C ALA A 7 -22.48 4.42 20.68
N PHE A 8 -21.65 4.30 19.64
CA PHE A 8 -21.42 3.03 18.96
C PHE A 8 -20.05 2.51 19.37
N MET A 9 -20.10 1.57 20.31
CA MET A 9 -19.01 0.72 20.75
C MET A 9 -18.87 -0.40 19.70
N PHE A 10 -17.75 -0.47 18.99
CA PHE A 10 -17.37 -1.66 18.23
C PHE A 10 -16.19 -2.34 18.94
N ILE A 11 -16.52 -3.47 19.55
CA ILE A 11 -15.61 -4.48 20.07
C ILE A 11 -15.37 -5.48 18.93
N ALA A 12 -14.10 -5.78 18.63
CA ALA A 12 -13.66 -7.03 17.98
C ALA A 12 -12.20 -7.26 18.42
N ILE A 13 -12.00 -7.89 19.58
CA ILE A 13 -11.69 -9.32 19.77
C ILE A 13 -10.49 -9.79 18.95
N ALA A 14 -9.35 -9.84 19.64
CA ALA A 14 -8.22 -10.70 19.32
C ALA A 14 -8.58 -12.17 19.60
N GLY A 15 -8.17 -13.07 18.72
CA GLY A 15 -8.29 -14.52 18.90
C GLY A 15 -7.11 -15.25 18.27
N LEU A 16 -6.11 -15.56 19.11
CA LEU A 16 -5.07 -16.55 18.87
C LEU A 16 -5.62 -17.97 19.03
N LEU A 17 -5.08 -18.88 18.21
CA LEU A 17 -4.90 -20.33 18.38
C LEU A 17 -6.07 -21.23 18.85
N GLY A 18 -6.27 -22.32 18.11
CA GLY A 18 -6.81 -23.56 18.69
C GLY A 18 -7.25 -24.60 17.66
N CYS A 19 -6.38 -25.56 17.35
CA CYS A 19 -6.74 -26.80 16.66
C CYS A 19 -7.78 -27.60 17.48
N ARG A 20 -8.80 -28.15 16.82
CA ARG A 20 -9.48 -29.39 17.24
C ARG A 20 -10.27 -29.96 16.06
N GLY A 21 -9.86 -31.15 15.63
CA GLY A 21 -10.49 -31.89 14.55
C GLY A 21 -11.83 -32.51 14.95
N SER A 22 -12.58 -32.91 13.93
CA SER A 22 -13.49 -34.06 13.96
C SER A 22 -13.66 -34.59 12.54
N ALA A 23 -13.70 -35.90 12.46
CA ALA A 23 -13.59 -36.74 11.27
C ALA A 23 -14.92 -36.91 10.50
N SER A 24 -14.85 -37.73 9.43
CA SER A 24 -15.89 -38.34 8.58
C SER A 24 -16.03 -37.63 7.22
N LYS A 25 -16.00 -38.27 6.04
CA LYS A 25 -15.98 -39.69 5.64
C LYS A 25 -15.57 -39.68 4.15
N TRP A 26 -14.56 -40.48 3.77
CA TRP A 26 -14.16 -40.67 2.37
C TRP A 26 -15.07 -41.70 1.67
N PRO A 27 -15.35 -41.56 0.36
CA PRO A 27 -15.82 -42.68 -0.47
C PRO A 27 -14.64 -43.59 -0.87
N GLU A 28 -14.94 -44.88 -0.96
CA GLU A 28 -14.05 -46.02 -1.20
C GLU A 28 -13.37 -46.02 -2.58
N ASP A 29 -12.12 -46.49 -2.60
CA ASP A 29 -11.33 -46.87 -3.77
C ASP A 29 -11.92 -48.08 -4.52
N PRO A 30 -11.51 -48.27 -5.79
CA PRO A 30 -11.16 -49.60 -6.24
C PRO A 30 -9.70 -49.70 -6.71
N GLU A 31 -9.07 -50.75 -6.17
CA GLU A 31 -7.96 -51.55 -6.71
C GLU A 31 -6.53 -50.97 -6.79
N ALA A 32 -5.67 -51.65 -6.02
CA ALA A 32 -4.23 -51.47 -5.94
C ALA A 32 -3.48 -52.04 -7.15
N VAL A 33 -2.44 -51.32 -7.57
CA VAL A 33 -1.35 -51.80 -8.44
C VAL A 33 -0.03 -51.62 -7.67
N PRO A 34 0.91 -52.60 -7.69
CA PRO A 34 1.93 -52.73 -6.65
C PRO A 34 3.11 -51.77 -6.77
N MET A 35 3.74 -51.58 -5.61
CA MET A 35 4.94 -50.79 -5.32
C MET A 35 6.09 -50.89 -6.35
N GLY A 36 6.50 -49.73 -6.85
CA GLY A 36 7.89 -49.45 -7.24
C GLY A 36 8.49 -48.46 -6.25
N GLY A 37 9.48 -48.89 -5.48
CA GLY A 37 10.16 -48.05 -4.49
C GLY A 37 10.98 -46.94 -5.16
N GLN A 38 10.76 -45.71 -4.73
CA GLN A 38 11.63 -44.59 -5.05
C GLN A 38 11.94 -43.84 -3.75
N ALA A 39 13.22 -43.80 -3.41
CA ALA A 39 13.79 -43.21 -2.21
C ALA A 39 13.33 -41.75 -2.03
N PRO A 40 13.21 -41.24 -0.79
CA PRO A 40 12.85 -39.85 -0.57
C PRO A 40 13.92 -38.94 -1.17
N ALA A 41 13.53 -38.17 -2.19
CA ALA A 41 14.33 -37.08 -2.71
C ALA A 41 14.62 -36.12 -1.57
N ALA A 42 15.92 -35.92 -1.29
CA ALA A 42 16.39 -34.92 -0.35
C ALA A 42 15.80 -33.55 -0.73
N ALA A 43 15.13 -32.92 0.22
CA ALA A 43 14.60 -31.57 0.07
C ALA A 43 15.73 -30.60 -0.31
N PRO A 44 15.67 -29.91 -1.45
CA PRO A 44 16.45 -28.70 -1.61
C PRO A 44 15.76 -27.59 -0.82
N ASN A 45 16.53 -26.61 -0.36
CA ASN A 45 16.09 -25.28 0.08
C ASN A 45 15.92 -25.07 1.59
N ALA A 46 17.04 -25.03 2.31
CA ALA A 46 17.20 -24.13 3.44
C ALA A 46 17.95 -22.83 3.04
N VAL A 47 18.85 -22.90 2.06
CA VAL A 47 19.75 -21.78 1.69
C VAL A 47 19.05 -20.69 0.86
N ALA A 48 17.98 -21.02 0.12
CA ALA A 48 17.24 -20.04 -0.69
C ALA A 48 16.28 -19.14 0.14
N ALA A 49 15.85 -19.60 1.32
CA ALA A 49 14.91 -18.85 2.17
C ALA A 49 15.63 -17.74 2.99
N GLU A 50 16.89 -17.93 3.35
CA GLU A 50 17.68 -16.93 4.09
C GLU A 50 18.24 -15.84 3.16
N ALA A 51 18.58 -16.19 1.93
CA ALA A 51 19.03 -15.20 0.93
C ALA A 51 17.90 -14.26 0.48
N SER A 52 16.65 -14.74 0.44
CA SER A 52 15.49 -13.95 -0.03
C SER A 52 14.92 -13.00 1.02
N THR A 53 15.03 -13.32 2.32
CA THR A 53 14.58 -12.41 3.40
C THR A 53 15.54 -11.22 3.60
N SER A 54 16.83 -11.42 3.38
CA SER A 54 17.84 -10.36 3.55
C SER A 54 17.74 -9.22 2.52
N THR A 55 17.39 -9.55 1.27
CA THR A 55 17.26 -8.57 0.18
C THR A 55 16.02 -7.69 0.34
N VAL A 56 14.91 -8.30 0.75
CA VAL A 56 13.62 -7.65 1.03
C VAL A 56 13.77 -6.64 2.16
N GLU A 57 14.38 -7.06 3.26
CA GLU A 57 14.61 -6.19 4.40
C GLU A 57 15.55 -5.04 4.04
N SER A 58 16.60 -5.28 3.24
CA SER A 58 17.48 -4.20 2.76
C SER A 58 16.79 -3.19 1.86
N ALA A 59 16.02 -3.62 0.86
CA ALA A 59 15.29 -2.73 -0.04
C ALA A 59 14.27 -1.88 0.73
N ARG A 60 13.58 -2.50 1.69
CA ARG A 60 12.62 -1.82 2.56
C ARG A 60 13.30 -0.78 3.45
N LEU A 61 14.42 -1.15 4.08
CA LEU A 61 15.17 -0.26 4.96
C LEU A 61 15.80 0.92 4.20
N ASP A 62 16.24 0.72 2.96
CA ASP A 62 16.86 1.77 2.17
C ASP A 62 15.82 2.76 1.64
N SER A 63 14.67 2.29 1.14
CA SER A 63 13.54 3.16 0.81
C SER A 63 13.00 3.89 2.04
N ALA A 64 12.91 3.21 3.19
CA ALA A 64 12.52 3.83 4.46
C ALA A 64 13.46 4.97 4.85
N LYS A 65 14.78 4.76 4.78
CA LYS A 65 15.76 5.81 5.10
C LYS A 65 15.68 6.98 4.13
N ALA A 66 15.52 6.72 2.83
CA ALA A 66 15.44 7.79 1.82
C ALA A 66 14.20 8.67 2.02
N LEU A 67 13.04 8.05 2.26
CA LEU A 67 11.76 8.74 2.33
C LEU A 67 11.44 9.29 3.73
N ALA A 68 11.88 8.66 4.81
CA ALA A 68 11.48 9.02 6.17
C ALA A 68 11.81 10.48 6.54
N GLY A 69 10.82 11.18 7.07
CA GLY A 69 10.92 12.59 7.47
C GLY A 69 9.69 13.39 7.01
N THR A 70 9.73 14.67 7.28
CA THR A 70 8.71 15.63 6.87
C THR A 70 9.13 16.31 5.58
N TRP A 71 8.23 16.39 4.61
CA TRP A 71 8.44 17.03 3.34
C TRP A 71 7.43 18.15 3.17
N THR A 72 7.89 19.29 2.69
CA THR A 72 7.05 20.38 2.19
C THR A 72 7.08 20.36 0.68
N CYS A 73 5.90 20.31 0.07
CA CYS A 73 5.75 20.29 -1.37
C CYS A 73 4.95 21.47 -1.86
N THR A 74 5.32 21.94 -3.04
CA THR A 74 4.65 23.02 -3.75
C THR A 74 4.38 22.56 -5.18
N GLY A 75 3.21 22.93 -5.71
CA GLY A 75 2.87 22.62 -7.08
C GLY A 75 1.38 22.85 -7.33
N SER A 76 0.75 21.95 -8.07
CA SER A 76 -0.67 22.02 -8.39
C SER A 76 -1.41 20.79 -7.92
N VAL A 77 -2.60 21.01 -7.35
CA VAL A 77 -3.61 19.98 -7.10
C VAL A 77 -4.78 20.25 -8.03
N HIS A 78 -5.31 19.22 -8.65
CA HIS A 78 -6.35 19.31 -9.66
C HIS A 78 -7.65 18.77 -9.09
N GLY A 79 -8.74 19.49 -9.33
CA GLY A 79 -10.09 19.09 -8.96
C GLY A 79 -11.10 19.58 -10.01
N PRO A 80 -12.40 19.65 -9.67
CA PRO A 80 -13.44 20.02 -10.64
C PRO A 80 -13.24 21.38 -11.32
N GLY A 81 -12.60 22.34 -10.65
CA GLY A 81 -12.26 23.67 -11.19
C GLY A 81 -10.95 23.73 -11.99
N GLY A 82 -10.26 22.60 -12.17
CA GLY A 82 -8.94 22.53 -12.81
C GLY A 82 -7.78 22.60 -11.80
N ALA A 83 -6.60 22.99 -12.27
CA ALA A 83 -5.37 23.05 -11.49
C ALA A 83 -5.36 24.25 -10.53
N SER A 84 -5.09 24.01 -9.25
CA SER A 84 -4.98 25.04 -8.21
C SER A 84 -3.58 24.99 -7.57
N PRO A 85 -2.84 26.12 -7.52
CA PRO A 85 -1.58 26.21 -6.79
C PRO A 85 -1.79 25.81 -5.32
N SER A 86 -0.96 24.90 -4.84
CA SER A 86 -1.15 24.28 -3.53
C SER A 86 0.17 24.05 -2.81
N GLU A 87 0.12 24.18 -1.48
CA GLU A 87 1.16 23.71 -0.57
C GLU A 87 0.68 22.45 0.14
N VAL A 88 1.58 21.48 0.23
CA VAL A 88 1.30 20.15 0.75
C VAL A 88 2.39 19.76 1.75
N THR A 89 2.03 19.06 2.81
CA THR A 89 2.98 18.38 3.68
C THR A 89 2.84 16.87 3.54
N LEU A 90 3.98 16.17 3.50
CA LEU A 90 4.04 14.72 3.67
C LEU A 90 4.89 14.38 4.88
N GLU A 91 4.37 13.57 5.80
CA GLU A 91 5.17 12.98 6.88
C GLU A 91 5.30 11.48 6.63
N VAL A 92 6.53 11.00 6.44
CA VAL A 92 6.83 9.59 6.24
C VAL A 92 7.56 9.04 7.46
N ARG A 93 7.05 7.97 8.06
CA ARG A 93 7.68 7.31 9.22
C ARG A 93 7.43 5.80 9.23
N PRO A 94 8.35 5.00 9.79
CA PRO A 94 8.05 3.62 10.14
C PRO A 94 6.88 3.56 11.12
N ASP A 95 5.96 2.63 10.92
CA ASP A 95 4.79 2.38 11.76
C ASP A 95 4.51 0.87 11.83
N LEU A 96 3.58 0.46 12.69
CA LEU A 96 3.18 -0.95 12.88
C LEU A 96 4.39 -1.87 13.10
N ASP A 97 5.11 -1.64 14.20
CA ASP A 97 6.35 -2.34 14.55
C ASP A 97 7.45 -2.23 13.48
N LYS A 98 7.44 -1.09 12.78
CA LYS A 98 8.32 -0.79 11.65
C LYS A 98 8.11 -1.70 10.46
N ALA A 99 7.05 -2.52 10.40
CA ALA A 99 6.75 -3.37 9.25
C ALA A 99 6.19 -2.59 8.06
N TRP A 100 5.64 -1.39 8.32
CA TRP A 100 5.06 -0.50 7.32
C TRP A 100 5.71 0.88 7.36
N LEU A 101 5.73 1.55 6.23
CA LEU A 101 5.95 2.99 6.13
C LEU A 101 4.59 3.66 6.07
N ARG A 102 4.30 4.49 7.07
CA ARG A 102 3.13 5.35 7.07
C ARG A 102 3.50 6.69 6.43
N THR A 103 2.66 7.14 5.51
CA THR A 103 2.72 8.49 4.95
C THR A 103 1.43 9.23 5.28
N ASP A 104 1.52 10.35 5.98
CA ASP A 104 0.42 11.29 6.17
C ASP A 104 0.59 12.45 5.17
N PHE A 105 -0.36 12.62 4.25
CA PHE A 105 -0.37 13.69 3.25
C PHE A 105 -1.47 14.70 3.57
N VAL A 106 -1.16 15.99 3.53
CA VAL A 106 -2.11 17.06 3.82
C VAL A 106 -1.91 18.23 2.86
N VAL A 107 -2.97 18.65 2.17
CA VAL A 107 -3.00 19.93 1.46
C VAL A 107 -3.24 21.05 2.47
N LEU A 108 -2.22 21.87 2.72
CA LEU A 108 -2.28 22.99 3.66
C LEU A 108 -3.02 24.20 3.06
N SER A 109 -2.66 24.55 1.82
CA SER A 109 -3.19 25.72 1.10
C SER A 109 -3.65 25.34 -0.30
N GLY A 110 -4.44 26.22 -0.92
CA GLY A 110 -5.10 25.94 -2.20
C GLY A 110 -6.59 25.64 -2.06
N GLU A 111 -7.25 25.52 -3.21
CA GLU A 111 -8.70 25.37 -3.34
C GLU A 111 -9.21 24.04 -2.78
N TYR A 112 -8.45 22.96 -3.00
CA TYR A 112 -8.90 21.61 -2.69
C TYR A 112 -8.34 21.12 -1.35
N LYS A 113 -9.21 20.97 -0.35
CA LYS A 113 -8.83 20.43 0.96
C LYS A 113 -8.84 18.91 0.93
N TYR A 114 -7.64 18.34 0.77
CA TYR A 114 -7.45 16.90 0.69
C TYR A 114 -6.40 16.44 1.70
N LYS A 115 -6.65 15.30 2.33
CA LYS A 115 -5.67 14.59 3.16
C LYS A 115 -5.88 13.10 3.02
N PHE A 116 -4.79 12.35 3.09
CA PHE A 116 -4.84 10.90 3.17
C PHE A 116 -3.77 10.38 4.12
N THR A 117 -4.00 9.17 4.60
CA THR A 117 -2.96 8.35 5.21
C THR A 117 -2.75 7.14 4.32
N SER A 118 -1.49 6.82 4.07
CA SER A 118 -1.12 5.61 3.34
C SER A 118 -0.16 4.74 4.14
N TYR A 119 -0.23 3.44 3.88
CA TYR A 119 0.66 2.44 4.46
C TYR A 119 1.31 1.66 3.33
N ARG A 120 2.65 1.65 3.32
CA ARG A 120 3.47 0.97 2.32
C ARG A 120 4.33 -0.11 2.94
N THR A 121 4.46 -1.24 2.24
CA THR A 121 5.42 -2.29 2.61
C THR A 121 5.92 -3.00 1.36
N PHE A 122 7.01 -3.74 1.49
CA PHE A 122 7.57 -4.55 0.41
C PHE A 122 7.19 -6.01 0.63
N ASP A 123 6.47 -6.61 -0.32
CA ASP A 123 6.16 -8.03 -0.33
C ASP A 123 7.29 -8.80 -1.02
N ALA A 124 7.98 -9.61 -0.21
CA ALA A 124 9.05 -10.48 -0.65
C ALA A 124 8.63 -11.51 -1.70
N ALA A 125 7.45 -12.09 -1.52
CA ALA A 125 7.02 -13.25 -2.30
C ALA A 125 6.75 -12.84 -3.76
N SER A 126 6.15 -11.67 -3.96
CA SER A 126 5.90 -11.10 -5.28
C SER A 126 7.00 -10.15 -5.76
N SER A 127 7.95 -9.79 -4.90
CA SER A 127 8.95 -8.73 -5.16
C SER A 127 8.28 -7.41 -5.59
N THR A 128 7.19 -7.05 -4.91
CA THR A 128 6.43 -5.83 -5.18
C THR A 128 6.21 -5.03 -3.92
N TRP A 129 6.32 -3.72 -4.04
CA TRP A 129 5.75 -2.81 -3.07
C TRP A 129 4.24 -2.82 -3.14
N VAL A 130 3.60 -2.72 -1.97
CA VAL A 130 2.15 -2.59 -1.80
C VAL A 130 1.87 -1.30 -1.04
N ASN A 131 0.85 -0.57 -1.47
CA ASN A 131 0.40 0.67 -0.86
C ASN A 131 -1.13 0.62 -0.65
N VAL A 132 -1.59 0.96 0.54
CA VAL A 132 -3.01 1.10 0.87
C VAL A 132 -3.24 2.52 1.37
N ILE A 133 -4.25 3.19 0.82
CA ILE A 133 -4.54 4.61 1.07
C ILE A 133 -5.99 4.74 1.55
N VAL A 134 -6.23 5.65 2.50
CA VAL A 134 -7.57 6.12 2.90
C VAL A 134 -7.56 7.64 3.02
N ASP A 135 -8.64 8.30 2.61
CA ASP A 135 -8.72 9.75 2.55
C ASP A 135 -9.89 10.37 3.31
N ASN A 136 -9.88 11.71 3.44
CA ASN A 136 -10.91 12.46 4.15
C ASN A 136 -12.22 12.67 3.38
N LEU A 137 -12.31 12.21 2.14
CA LEU A 137 -13.50 12.23 1.32
C LEU A 137 -14.25 10.89 1.36
N GLY A 138 -13.79 9.96 2.20
CA GLY A 138 -14.36 8.62 2.34
C GLY A 138 -13.86 7.65 1.26
N GLY A 139 -12.82 8.02 0.51
CA GLY A 139 -12.20 7.17 -0.48
C GLY A 139 -11.14 6.24 0.10
N HIS A 140 -10.81 5.21 -0.67
CA HIS A 140 -9.72 4.29 -0.40
C HIS A 140 -9.08 3.83 -1.71
N ALA A 141 -7.80 3.51 -1.66
CA ALA A 141 -7.08 3.01 -2.81
C ALA A 141 -6.09 1.90 -2.45
N ARG A 142 -5.77 1.08 -3.45
CA ARG A 142 -4.68 0.12 -3.41
C ARG A 142 -3.82 0.30 -4.63
N ALA A 143 -2.51 0.35 -4.43
CA ALA A 143 -1.55 0.42 -5.51
C ALA A 143 -0.34 -0.49 -5.24
N SER A 144 0.37 -0.86 -6.29
CA SER A 144 1.59 -1.63 -6.22
C SER A 144 2.68 -1.03 -7.10
N SER A 145 3.93 -1.32 -6.76
CA SER A 145 5.09 -0.88 -7.54
C SER A 145 6.18 -1.95 -7.56
N THR A 146 6.82 -2.15 -8.71
CA THR A 146 7.99 -3.04 -8.85
C THR A 146 9.31 -2.30 -8.70
N ASP A 147 9.30 -0.98 -8.88
CA ASP A 147 10.50 -0.12 -8.88
C ASP A 147 10.55 0.84 -7.67
N GLY A 148 9.48 0.90 -6.87
CA GLY A 148 9.33 1.84 -5.76
C GLY A 148 9.09 3.29 -6.20
N ILE A 149 8.96 3.55 -7.49
CA ILE A 149 8.84 4.89 -8.10
C ILE A 149 7.46 5.06 -8.72
N THR A 150 7.06 4.11 -9.57
CA THR A 150 5.78 4.12 -10.28
C THR A 150 4.81 3.18 -9.60
N TRP A 151 3.69 3.74 -9.14
CA TRP A 151 2.64 3.01 -8.44
C TRP A 151 1.42 2.93 -9.34
N LEU A 152 0.90 1.72 -9.53
CA LEU A 152 -0.31 1.48 -10.33
C LEU A 152 -1.36 0.82 -9.46
N GLY A 153 -2.62 1.24 -9.62
CA GLY A 153 -3.66 0.77 -8.73
C GLY A 153 -5.06 1.17 -9.10
N GLU A 154 -5.94 1.00 -8.12
CA GLU A 154 -7.35 1.34 -8.18
C GLU A 154 -7.72 2.16 -6.94
N SER A 155 -8.60 3.11 -7.13
CA SER A 155 -9.19 3.93 -6.09
C SER A 155 -10.71 3.89 -6.20
N SER A 156 -11.38 3.95 -5.06
CA SER A 156 -12.82 4.04 -4.95
C SER A 156 -13.17 5.21 -4.02
N GLY A 157 -14.17 6.00 -4.40
CA GLY A 157 -14.64 7.14 -3.62
C GLY A 157 -15.94 7.71 -4.17
N PRO A 158 -16.31 8.95 -3.80
CA PRO A 158 -17.56 9.58 -4.24
C PRO A 158 -17.74 9.70 -5.77
N MET A 159 -16.64 9.68 -6.53
CA MET A 159 -16.66 9.71 -8.00
C MET A 159 -16.74 8.32 -8.65
N GLY A 160 -16.92 7.27 -7.85
CA GLY A 160 -16.88 5.88 -8.30
C GLY A 160 -15.46 5.31 -8.29
N GLU A 161 -15.29 4.22 -9.03
CA GLU A 161 -14.00 3.54 -9.18
C GLU A 161 -13.16 4.20 -10.28
N MET A 162 -11.86 4.29 -10.05
CA MET A 162 -10.90 4.83 -11.00
C MET A 162 -9.57 4.07 -10.94
N LYS A 163 -8.89 3.99 -12.08
CA LYS A 163 -7.48 3.58 -12.11
C LYS A 163 -6.63 4.74 -11.63
N ILE A 164 -5.59 4.44 -10.87
CA ILE A 164 -4.62 5.43 -10.40
C ILE A 164 -3.21 5.08 -10.86
N ARG A 165 -2.40 6.13 -11.04
CA ARG A 165 -0.98 6.06 -11.32
C ARG A 165 -0.30 7.18 -10.56
N ASP A 166 0.59 6.82 -9.66
CA ASP A 166 1.45 7.78 -8.97
C ASP A 166 2.90 7.56 -9.38
N THR A 167 3.67 8.65 -9.46
CA THR A 167 5.11 8.62 -9.68
C THR A 167 5.77 9.43 -8.57
N GLU A 168 6.73 8.83 -7.90
CA GLU A 168 7.49 9.42 -6.80
C GLU A 168 8.97 9.25 -7.08
N HIS A 169 9.63 10.33 -7.50
CA HIS A 169 11.01 10.29 -7.94
C HIS A 169 11.88 11.17 -7.05
N VAL A 170 12.71 10.56 -6.21
CA VAL A 170 13.75 11.26 -5.46
C VAL A 170 14.84 11.70 -6.43
N VAL A 171 14.87 12.99 -6.76
CA VAL A 171 15.78 13.54 -7.78
C VAL A 171 17.17 13.84 -7.23
N SER A 172 17.26 14.12 -5.93
CA SER A 172 18.51 14.28 -5.17
C SER A 172 18.21 14.13 -3.67
N PRO A 173 19.23 14.01 -2.79
CA PRO A 173 18.98 13.92 -1.36
C PRO A 173 18.13 15.10 -0.85
N GLY A 174 16.98 14.79 -0.24
CA GLY A 174 16.03 15.78 0.30
C GLY A 174 15.17 16.49 -0.76
N MET A 175 15.19 16.05 -2.02
CA MET A 175 14.37 16.58 -3.11
C MET A 175 13.63 15.46 -3.83
N MET A 176 12.32 15.63 -4.04
CA MET A 176 11.49 14.64 -4.72
C MET A 176 10.47 15.31 -5.62
N ASN A 177 10.18 14.71 -6.77
CA ASN A 177 9.03 15.09 -7.59
C ASN A 177 7.94 14.04 -7.46
N MET A 178 6.70 14.49 -7.34
CA MET A 178 5.54 13.62 -7.24
C MET A 178 4.49 14.01 -8.28
N ARG A 179 3.94 13.01 -8.98
CA ARG A 179 2.82 13.20 -9.89
C ARG A 179 1.79 12.12 -9.67
N GLY A 180 0.55 12.52 -9.42
CA GLY A 180 -0.58 11.62 -9.29
C GLY A 180 -1.51 11.79 -10.46
N GLN A 181 -1.97 10.67 -11.01
CA GLN A 181 -2.86 10.61 -12.15
C GLN A 181 -3.99 9.62 -11.90
N TYR A 182 -5.13 9.88 -12.52
CA TYR A 182 -6.29 9.00 -12.45
C TYR A 182 -6.95 8.84 -13.81
N SER A 183 -7.69 7.73 -13.99
CA SER A 183 -8.40 7.41 -15.21
C SER A 183 -9.72 6.70 -14.91
N LEU A 184 -10.81 7.21 -15.48
CA LEU A 184 -12.15 6.62 -15.34
C LEU A 184 -12.41 5.52 -16.37
N ASP A 185 -11.77 5.60 -17.53
CA ASP A 185 -11.91 4.66 -18.66
C ASP A 185 -10.72 3.71 -18.79
N GLY A 186 -9.71 3.85 -17.93
CA GLY A 186 -8.44 3.13 -17.98
C GLY A 186 -7.51 3.52 -19.14
N ARG A 187 -7.87 4.53 -19.94
CA ARG A 187 -7.15 4.92 -21.17
C ARG A 187 -6.71 6.38 -21.12
N THR A 188 -7.61 7.26 -20.73
CA THR A 188 -7.40 8.70 -20.65
C THR A 188 -6.98 9.05 -19.23
N TRP A 189 -5.77 9.60 -19.07
CA TRP A 189 -5.17 9.93 -17.78
C TRP A 189 -5.26 11.42 -17.51
N ASN A 190 -5.95 11.78 -16.43
CA ASN A 190 -5.99 13.13 -15.89
C ASN A 190 -4.94 13.28 -14.79
N THR A 191 -4.42 14.49 -14.62
CA THR A 191 -3.51 14.78 -13.50
C THR A 191 -4.35 15.11 -12.28
N GLY A 192 -4.08 14.47 -11.16
CA GLY A 192 -4.65 14.80 -9.85
C GLY A 192 -3.75 15.74 -9.05
N TYR A 193 -2.43 15.57 -9.16
CA TYR A 193 -1.45 16.50 -8.63
C TYR A 193 -0.11 16.43 -9.37
N ASP A 194 0.65 17.51 -9.31
CA ASP A 194 2.03 17.62 -9.79
C ASP A 194 2.80 18.53 -8.82
N LEU A 195 3.74 17.95 -8.09
CA LEU A 195 4.35 18.53 -6.90
C LEU A 195 5.87 18.39 -6.93
N SER A 196 6.56 19.45 -6.51
CA SER A 196 7.98 19.43 -6.14
C SER A 196 8.09 19.47 -4.63
N CYS A 197 8.83 18.53 -4.04
CA CYS A 197 8.95 18.31 -2.61
C CYS A 197 10.37 18.54 -2.11
N LYS A 198 10.48 19.10 -0.90
CA LYS A 198 11.73 19.30 -0.17
C LYS A 198 11.59 18.81 1.26
N LYS A 199 12.59 18.12 1.78
CA LYS A 199 12.68 17.70 3.18
C LYS A 199 13.28 18.82 4.05
#